data_AF-A0A7S4W1V6-F1
#
_entry.id   AF-A0A7S4W1V6-F1
#
_cell.length_a   1.000
_cell.length_b   1.000
_cell.length_c   1.000
_cell.angle_alpha   90.00
_cell.angle_beta   90.00
_cell.angle_gamma   90.00
#
_symmetry.space_group_name_H-M   'P 1'
#
loop_
_entity.id
_entity.type
_entity.pdbx_description
1 polymer ?
#
loop_
_entity_poly.entity_id
_entity_poly.type
_entity_poly.pdbx_seq_one_letter_code
_entity_poly.pdbx_strand_id
1 'polypeptide(L)'
;FLAPMAKNAGISLTATVLEDQETHHTVYQHSQKHTKTISSSHPNHNVLFGIDATKLQTHFPNTEFSKVQFNFPHWRGKSNHRYNRQLLHDFLNSATEVLSSSNKDGGGGQIYIALCA
;
A
#
# COMPACT_ATOMS: atom_id res chain seq x y z
N PHE A 1 -0.39 1.03 -15.11
CA PHE A 1 -1.80 1.30 -15.46
C PHE A 1 -2.54 2.09 -14.39
N LEU A 2 -2.34 1.85 -13.08
CA LEU A 2 -3.07 2.58 -12.02
C LEU A 2 -2.73 4.07 -11.89
N ALA A 3 -1.44 4.47 -11.92
CA ALA A 3 -1.07 5.86 -11.65
C ALA A 3 -1.66 6.87 -12.66
N PRO A 4 -1.62 6.64 -13.99
CA PRO A 4 -2.29 7.54 -14.94
C PRO A 4 -3.81 7.61 -14.76
N MET A 5 -4.46 6.51 -14.36
CA MET A 5 -5.90 6.49 -14.11
C MET A 5 -6.26 7.25 -12.83
N ALA A 6 -5.49 7.06 -11.76
CA ALA A 6 -5.65 7.78 -10.48
C ALA A 6 -5.52 9.29 -10.70
N LYS A 7 -4.51 9.72 -11.48
CA LYS A 7 -4.36 11.11 -11.91
C LYS A 7 -5.64 11.65 -12.57
N ASN A 8 -6.16 10.95 -13.57
CA ASN A 8 -7.33 11.41 -14.33
C ASN A 8 -8.59 11.50 -13.45
N ALA A 9 -8.65 10.70 -12.37
CA ALA A 9 -9.71 10.73 -11.37
C ALA A 9 -9.47 11.76 -10.24
N GLY A 10 -8.36 12.51 -10.26
CA GLY A 10 -7.99 13.46 -9.20
C GLY A 10 -7.64 12.78 -7.87
N ILE A 11 -7.18 11.52 -7.92
CA ILE A 11 -6.82 10.72 -6.75
C ILE A 11 -5.33 10.87 -6.48
N SER A 12 -4.97 11.22 -5.24
CA SER A 12 -3.59 11.13 -4.75
C SER A 12 -3.25 9.67 -4.42
N LEU A 13 -2.16 9.15 -4.99
CA LEU A 13 -1.74 7.76 -4.85
C LEU A 13 -0.47 7.67 -4.01
N THR A 14 -0.48 6.85 -2.96
CA THR A 14 0.74 6.46 -2.23
C THR A 14 0.96 4.97 -2.42
N ALA A 15 2.07 4.60 -3.05
CA ALA A 15 2.50 3.21 -3.22
C ALA A 15 3.62 2.91 -2.21
N THR A 16 3.50 1.79 -1.49
CA THR A 16 4.45 1.41 -0.44
C THR A 16 4.96 -0.02 -0.64
N VAL A 17 6.19 -0.27 -0.18
CA VAL A 17 6.79 -1.61 -0.10
C VAL A 17 7.61 -1.73 1.19
N LEU A 18 7.78 -2.97 1.69
CA LEU A 18 8.52 -3.23 2.93
C LEU A 18 10.02 -3.13 2.73
N GLU A 19 10.53 -3.56 1.58
CA GLU A 19 11.96 -3.52 1.29
C GLU A 19 12.45 -2.08 1.15
N ASP A 20 13.73 -1.84 1.47
CA ASP A 20 14.39 -0.58 1.12
C ASP A 20 14.52 -0.42 -0.40
N GLN A 21 14.82 0.79 -0.85
CA GLN A 21 14.84 1.13 -2.26
C GLN A 21 15.89 0.35 -3.06
N GLU A 22 17.08 0.13 -2.50
CA GLU A 22 18.17 -0.56 -3.19
C GLU A 22 17.84 -2.04 -3.37
N THR A 23 17.38 -2.69 -2.29
CA THR A 23 16.91 -4.08 -2.32
C THR A 23 15.77 -4.24 -3.32
N HIS A 24 14.76 -3.37 -3.27
CA HIS A 24 13.60 -3.45 -4.15
C HIS A 24 13.99 -3.30 -5.63
N HIS A 25 14.92 -2.38 -5.94
CA HIS A 25 15.42 -2.19 -7.30
C HIS A 25 16.27 -3.33 -7.83
N THR A 26 16.97 -4.02 -6.93
CA THR A 26 17.77 -5.20 -7.28
C THR A 26 16.90 -6.42 -7.55
N VAL A 27 15.89 -6.65 -6.70
CA VAL A 27 15.02 -7.85 -6.79
C VAL A 27 14.04 -7.76 -7.97
N TYR A 28 13.45 -6.59 -8.21
CA TYR A 28 12.39 -6.42 -9.19
C TYR A 28 12.87 -5.63 -10.41
N GLN A 29 13.17 -6.35 -11.51
CA GLN A 29 13.72 -5.83 -12.77
C GLN A 29 13.07 -4.52 -13.27
N HIS A 30 11.77 -4.36 -13.12
CA HIS A 30 11.03 -3.20 -13.66
C HIS A 30 10.67 -2.14 -12.60
N SER A 31 11.07 -2.32 -11.35
CA SER A 31 10.65 -1.44 -10.25
C SER A 31 11.12 0.00 -10.46
N GLN A 32 12.38 0.23 -10.87
CA GLN A 32 12.88 1.58 -11.15
C GLN A 32 12.02 2.34 -12.17
N LYS A 33 11.62 1.65 -13.24
CA LYS A 33 10.74 2.23 -14.27
C LYS A 33 9.35 2.53 -13.70
N HIS A 34 8.81 1.63 -12.88
CA HIS A 34 7.50 1.81 -12.25
C HIS A 34 7.51 2.95 -11.24
N THR A 35 8.51 3.03 -10.36
CA THR A 35 8.70 4.14 -9.40
C THR A 35 8.72 5.48 -10.14
N LYS A 36 9.56 5.60 -11.17
CA LYS A 36 9.61 6.83 -12.00
C LYS A 36 8.26 7.17 -12.61
N THR A 37 7.54 6.17 -13.14
CA THR A 37 6.23 6.36 -13.76
C THR A 37 5.16 6.83 -12.76
N ILE A 38 5.15 6.26 -11.55
CA ILE A 38 4.21 6.67 -10.51
C ILE A 38 4.53 8.10 -10.07
N SER A 39 5.76 8.37 -9.66
CA SER A 39 6.17 9.68 -9.13
C SER A 39 6.08 10.81 -10.16
N SER A 40 6.35 10.56 -11.45
CA SER A 40 6.27 11.59 -12.49
C SER A 40 4.86 11.83 -13.03
N SER A 41 3.92 10.92 -12.75
CA SER A 41 2.56 11.03 -13.31
C SER A 41 1.76 12.19 -12.72
N HIS A 42 1.89 12.45 -11.42
CA HIS A 42 1.16 13.51 -10.73
C HIS A 42 1.94 13.99 -9.47
N PRO A 43 1.93 15.30 -9.13
CA PRO A 43 2.70 15.83 -7.99
C PRO A 43 2.36 15.22 -6.64
N ASN A 44 1.09 14.77 -6.47
CA ASN A 44 0.62 14.17 -5.22
C ASN A 44 0.75 12.63 -5.21
N HIS A 45 1.51 12.06 -6.15
CA HIS A 45 1.80 10.63 -6.14
C HIS A 45 3.14 10.36 -5.46
N ASN A 46 3.12 9.45 -4.49
CA ASN A 46 4.28 9.09 -3.69
C ASN A 46 4.61 7.61 -3.85
N VAL A 47 5.91 7.30 -3.86
CA VAL A 47 6.42 5.93 -3.75
C VAL A 47 7.35 5.91 -2.56
N LEU A 48 7.03 5.08 -1.56
CA LEU A 48 7.77 4.99 -0.31
C LEU A 48 8.27 3.55 -0.11
N PHE A 49 9.51 3.44 0.36
CA PHE A 49 10.20 2.18 0.64
C PHE A 49 10.41 2.03 2.14
N GLY A 50 10.64 0.81 2.63
CA GLY A 50 10.85 0.58 4.06
C GLY A 50 9.59 0.77 4.91
N ILE A 51 8.40 0.62 4.33
CA ILE A 51 7.13 0.83 5.02
C ILE A 51 6.60 -0.48 5.54
N ASP A 52 6.55 -0.61 6.87
CA ASP A 52 5.93 -1.75 7.55
C ASP A 52 4.42 -1.53 7.62
N ALA A 53 3.67 -2.30 6.84
CA ALA A 53 2.21 -2.22 6.79
C ALA A 53 1.53 -2.67 8.10
N THR A 54 2.26 -3.28 9.03
CA THR A 54 1.76 -3.58 10.38
C THR A 54 1.97 -2.42 11.37
N LYS A 55 2.56 -1.30 10.90
CA LYS A 55 2.87 -0.09 11.69
C LYS A 55 2.63 1.21 10.90
N LEU A 56 1.60 1.25 10.06
CA LEU A 56 1.24 2.40 9.23
C LEU A 56 1.16 3.71 10.00
N GLN A 57 0.64 3.73 11.22
CA GLN A 57 0.58 4.91 12.07
C GLN A 57 1.95 5.55 12.36
N THR A 58 3.04 4.78 12.38
CA THR A 58 4.39 5.32 12.59
C THR A 58 4.92 6.01 11.34
N HIS A 59 4.43 5.61 10.15
CA HIS A 59 4.83 6.17 8.86
C HIS A 59 3.89 7.29 8.40
N PHE A 60 2.65 7.30 8.87
CA PHE A 60 1.57 8.17 8.40
C PHE A 60 0.77 8.80 9.57
N PRO A 61 1.42 9.46 10.55
CA PRO A 61 0.75 9.89 11.79
C PRO A 61 -0.33 10.96 11.60
N ASN A 62 -0.32 11.68 10.47
CA ASN A 62 -1.27 12.76 10.16
C ASN A 62 -1.91 12.58 8.77
N THR A 63 -1.94 11.35 8.27
CA THR A 63 -2.45 11.05 6.93
C THR A 63 -3.59 10.06 7.04
N GLU A 64 -4.72 10.41 6.44
CA GLU A 64 -5.86 9.51 6.30
C GLU A 64 -6.01 9.03 4.85
N PHE A 65 -6.34 7.75 4.70
CA PHE A 65 -6.61 7.11 3.43
C PHE A 65 -8.09 6.75 3.34
N SER A 66 -8.75 7.19 2.28
CA SER A 66 -10.11 6.77 1.95
C SER A 66 -10.17 5.33 1.44
N LYS A 67 -9.10 4.87 0.80
CA LYS A 67 -8.95 3.52 0.25
C LYS A 67 -7.53 3.00 0.46
N VAL A 68 -7.41 1.80 1.02
CA VAL A 68 -6.15 1.06 1.15
C VAL A 68 -6.26 -0.24 0.37
N GLN A 69 -5.31 -0.48 -0.54
CA GLN A 69 -5.20 -1.75 -1.24
C GLN A 69 -4.00 -2.53 -0.69
N PHE A 70 -4.27 -3.65 -0.03
CA PHE A 70 -3.25 -4.56 0.46
C PHE A 70 -3.11 -5.75 -0.48
N ASN A 71 -2.01 -5.77 -1.24
CA ASN A 71 -1.66 -6.91 -2.09
C ASN A 71 -0.97 -7.94 -1.20
N PHE A 72 -1.70 -9.00 -0.82
CA PHE A 72 -1.21 -9.97 0.14
C PHE A 72 0.11 -10.60 -0.36
N PRO A 73 1.18 -10.60 0.46
CA PRO A 73 2.48 -11.06 0.00
C PRO A 73 2.43 -12.57 -0.30
N HIS A 74 2.95 -12.94 -1.46
CA HIS A 74 3.04 -14.34 -1.86
C HIS A 74 4.35 -14.95 -1.35
N TRP A 75 4.27 -15.88 -0.40
CA TRP A 75 5.44 -16.64 0.04
C TRP A 75 5.63 -17.93 -0.79
N ARG A 76 6.86 -18.22 -1.24
CA ARG A 76 7.15 -19.50 -1.94
C ARG A 76 7.28 -20.64 -0.92
N GLY A 77 6.37 -21.62 -0.97
CA GLY A 77 6.40 -22.83 -0.13
C GLY A 77 5.04 -23.15 0.50
N LYS A 78 4.98 -24.18 1.35
CA LYS A 78 3.78 -24.46 2.16
C LYS A 78 3.61 -23.32 3.17
N SER A 79 2.70 -22.39 2.89
CA SER A 79 2.45 -21.23 3.73
C SER A 79 2.00 -21.69 5.12
N ASN A 80 2.66 -21.17 6.15
CA ASN A 80 2.18 -21.36 7.51
C ASN A 80 1.00 -20.42 7.72
N HIS A 81 -0.22 -20.97 7.58
CA HIS A 81 -1.47 -20.23 7.76
C HIS A 81 -1.52 -19.41 9.04
N ARG A 82 -0.79 -19.80 10.10
CA ARG A 82 -0.67 -19.02 11.34
C ARG A 82 -0.02 -17.66 11.08
N TYR A 83 1.11 -17.62 10.38
CA TYR A 83 1.81 -16.36 10.10
C TYR A 83 1.01 -15.49 9.12
N ASN A 84 0.34 -16.10 8.14
CA ASN A 84 -0.52 -15.35 7.22
C ASN A 84 -1.70 -14.68 7.96
N ARG A 85 -2.33 -15.40 8.89
CA ARG A 85 -3.40 -14.84 9.73
C ARG A 85 -2.88 -13.75 10.66
N GLN A 86 -1.69 -13.95 11.24
CA GLN A 86 -1.07 -12.94 12.09
C GLN A 86 -0.76 -11.66 11.31
N LEU A 87 -0.16 -11.79 10.13
CA LEU A 87 0.12 -10.66 9.24
C LEU A 87 -1.17 -9.89 8.90
N LEU A 88 -2.25 -10.60 8.56
CA LEU A 88 -3.51 -9.96 8.22
C LEU A 88 -4.10 -9.22 9.44
N HIS A 89 -4.08 -9.86 10.60
CA HIS A 89 -4.55 -9.26 11.85
C HIS A 89 -3.78 -7.97 12.17
N ASP A 90 -2.45 -8.01 12.10
CA ASP A 90 -1.61 -6.87 12.47
C ASP A 90 -1.72 -5.74 11.44
N PHE A 91 -1.81 -6.08 10.15
CA PHE A 91 -2.11 -5.11 9.10
C PHE A 91 -3.47 -4.44 9.32
N LEU A 92 -4.53 -5.21 9.58
CA LEU A 92 -5.87 -4.65 9.77
C LEU A 92 -5.93 -3.69 10.96
N ASN A 93 -5.33 -4.07 12.09
CA ASN A 93 -5.25 -3.20 13.27
C ASN A 93 -4.41 -1.94 13.01
N SER A 94 -3.36 -2.04 12.19
CA SER A 94 -2.56 -0.87 11.84
C SER A 94 -3.27 0.04 10.85
N ALA A 95 -4.03 -0.53 9.91
CA ALA A 95 -4.74 0.22 8.89
C ALA A 95 -5.87 1.08 9.48
N THR A 96 -6.53 0.66 10.57
CA THR A 96 -7.58 1.46 11.22
C THR A 96 -7.08 2.81 11.71
N GLU A 97 -5.81 2.94 12.06
CA GLU A 97 -5.20 4.19 12.53
C GLU A 97 -4.98 5.21 11.41
N VAL A 98 -5.01 4.77 10.15
CA VAL A 98 -4.76 5.63 8.98
C VAL A 98 -5.94 5.64 8.01
N LEU A 99 -7.05 4.99 8.35
CA LEU A 99 -8.27 5.03 7.55
C LEU A 99 -9.07 6.28 7.88
N SER A 100 -9.59 6.93 6.85
CA SER A 100 -10.45 8.08 7.08
C SER A 100 -11.75 7.66 7.78
N SER A 101 -12.14 8.41 8.81
CA SER A 101 -13.39 8.17 9.53
C SER A 101 -14.63 8.59 8.73
N SER A 102 -14.47 9.41 7.67
CA SER A 102 -15.57 9.87 6.83
C SER A 102 -15.08 10.24 5.43
N ASN A 103 -15.73 9.69 4.41
CA ASN A 103 -15.53 9.97 3.00
C ASN A 103 -16.65 10.87 2.45
N LYS A 104 -16.43 11.43 1.25
CA LYS A 104 -17.36 12.38 0.60
C LYS A 104 -18.77 11.82 0.35
N ASP A 105 -18.91 10.50 0.30
CA ASP A 105 -20.15 9.74 0.11
C ASP A 105 -20.80 9.32 1.44
N GLY A 106 -20.28 9.77 2.59
CA GLY A 106 -20.85 9.52 3.92
C GLY A 106 -20.47 8.18 4.55
N GLY A 107 -19.63 7.37 3.90
CA GLY A 107 -19.07 6.13 4.45
C GLY A 107 -17.68 6.32 5.07
N GLY A 108 -17.17 5.32 5.79
CA GLY A 108 -15.78 5.29 6.27
C GLY A 108 -14.78 4.83 5.20
N GLY A 109 -13.50 4.92 5.51
CA GLY A 109 -12.42 4.38 4.69
C GLY A 109 -12.56 2.86 4.42
N GLN A 110 -12.03 2.41 3.29
CA GLN A 110 -12.20 1.03 2.82
C GLN A 110 -10.86 0.32 2.63
N ILE A 111 -10.79 -0.96 3.00
CA ILE A 111 -9.64 -1.84 2.75
C ILE A 111 -10.03 -2.88 1.71
N TYR A 112 -9.22 -3.00 0.67
CA TYR A 112 -9.30 -4.05 -0.34
C TYR A 112 -8.09 -4.97 -0.19
N ILE A 113 -8.35 -6.26 0.08
CA ILE A 113 -7.31 -7.27 0.20
C ILE A 113 -7.38 -8.19 -1.00
N ALA A 114 -6.29 -8.24 -1.77
CA ALA A 114 -6.15 -9.22 -2.83
C ALA A 114 -5.48 -10.47 -2.24
N LEU A 115 -6.22 -11.58 -2.19
CA LEU A 115 -5.69 -12.89 -1.82
C LEU A 115 -5.30 -13.66 -3.08
N CYS A 116 -4.07 -14.17 -3.15
CA CYS A 116 -3.73 -15.16 -4.16
C CYS A 116 -4.39 -16.49 -3.78
N ALA A 117 -5.23 -17.02 -4.67
CA ALA A 117 -5.87 -18.33 -4.56
C ALA A 117 -4.95 -19.45 -5.04
#